data_AF-S3DVZ0-F1
#
_entry.id   AF-S3DVZ0-F1
#
_cell.length_a   1.000
_cell.length_b   1.000
_cell.length_c   1.000
_cell.angle_alpha   90.00
_cell.angle_beta   90.00
_cell.angle_gamma   90.00
#
_symmetry.space_group_name_H-M   'P 1'
#
loop_
_entity.id
_entity.type
_entity.pdbx_description
1 polymer ?
#
loop_
_entity_poly.entity_id
_entity_poly.type
_entity_poly.pdbx_seq_one_letter_code
_entity_poly.pdbx_strand_id
1 'polypeptide(L)'
;MFLDHLEFDEYMNCSGLTGIRRLVTKRCSDLSCQHRPSYPAALYWALPIIKTQFARRMPSIDRTLAHLWEISIMEKDPEVLGELVALVGKAHFQRILTWFCPVHFVICNIYTQTLARRESLRVLIDNGLDLHYLADERSEADPNHRNIRDTTPTSLAMRFSLNFFHFRDVLLQSGTQLSTFIEEELQQGPLVNMGWTPSTLQRLFELEFKPVELLRFTCTACRFPNRSSTEKAWQMLLKWLMEGGDPTDVSKQFEEAEEVFTDGIDGICWYCASHGIRPTQEDSSTDSPFLLSI
;
A
#
# COMPACT_ATOMS: atom_id res chain seq x y z
N MET A 1 -19.61 24.76 -10.53
CA MET A 1 -19.96 25.92 -9.68
C MET A 1 -19.63 25.53 -8.25
N PHE A 2 -18.42 25.84 -7.81
CA PHE A 2 -17.97 25.57 -6.45
C PHE A 2 -17.80 26.93 -5.76
N LEU A 3 -18.55 27.13 -4.67
CA LEU A 3 -18.24 28.03 -3.55
C LEU A 3 -18.57 29.53 -3.64
N ASP A 4 -19.85 29.87 -3.61
CA ASP A 4 -20.28 31.15 -3.01
C ASP A 4 -21.37 30.99 -1.92
N HIS A 5 -21.89 29.78 -1.69
CA HIS A 5 -23.09 29.58 -0.86
C HIS A 5 -22.99 28.47 0.20
N LEU A 6 -21.79 27.98 0.53
CA LEU A 6 -21.63 27.20 1.76
C LEU A 6 -21.44 28.20 2.92
N GLU A 7 -22.54 28.83 3.31
CA GLU A 7 -22.68 29.33 4.68
C GLU A 7 -22.43 28.12 5.59
N PHE A 8 -21.33 28.16 6.33
CA PHE A 8 -21.00 27.15 7.33
C PHE A 8 -22.01 27.26 8.47
N ASP A 9 -23.18 26.69 8.25
CA ASP A 9 -24.26 26.63 9.22
C ASP A 9 -23.76 25.92 10.49
N GLU A 10 -24.17 26.44 11.65
CA GLU A 10 -23.60 26.19 12.99
C GLU A 10 -23.79 24.76 13.53
N TYR A 11 -24.02 23.77 12.67
CA TYR A 11 -24.06 22.36 13.01
C TYR A 11 -22.65 21.76 13.14
N MET A 12 -21.94 22.19 14.20
CA MET A 12 -20.87 21.57 15.02
C MET A 12 -19.95 20.42 14.51
N ASN A 13 -19.87 20.08 13.23
CA ASN A 13 -19.01 19.01 12.73
C ASN A 13 -18.34 19.28 11.37
N CYS A 14 -18.48 20.49 10.81
CA CYS A 14 -18.01 20.83 9.46
C CYS A 14 -17.04 22.03 9.41
N SER A 15 -16.59 22.55 10.55
CA SER A 15 -15.60 23.64 10.59
C SER A 15 -14.16 23.13 10.69
N GLY A 16 -13.23 23.89 10.12
CA GLY A 16 -11.80 23.58 10.14
C GLY A 16 -11.39 22.29 9.41
N LEU A 17 -10.30 21.69 9.86
CA LEU A 17 -9.69 20.51 9.22
C LEU A 17 -10.59 19.27 9.21
N THR A 18 -11.40 19.07 10.25
CA THR A 18 -12.35 17.97 10.31
C THR A 18 -13.43 18.10 9.23
N GLY A 19 -13.88 19.33 8.98
CA GLY A 19 -14.80 19.66 7.90
C GLY A 19 -14.19 19.38 6.53
N ILE A 20 -12.95 19.87 6.29
CA ILE A 20 -12.19 19.59 5.07
C ILE A 20 -12.07 18.07 4.85
N ARG A 21 -11.63 17.34 5.87
CA ARG A 21 -11.51 15.89 5.81
C ARG A 21 -12.84 15.24 5.41
N ARG A 22 -13.95 15.65 6.01
CA ARG A 22 -15.29 15.12 5.69
C ARG A 22 -15.72 15.48 4.27
N LEU A 23 -15.49 16.71 3.82
CA LEU A 23 -15.81 17.16 2.47
C LEU A 23 -15.06 16.35 1.40
N VAL A 24 -13.80 16.04 1.66
CA VAL A 24 -13.01 15.24 0.72
C VAL A 24 -13.45 13.77 0.75
N THR A 25 -13.88 13.23 1.89
CA THR A 25 -14.02 11.76 2.08
C THR A 25 -15.45 11.25 2.03
N LYS A 26 -16.41 12.11 2.34
CA LYS A 26 -17.81 11.72 2.47
C LYS A 26 -18.62 12.43 1.40
N ARG A 27 -19.60 11.70 0.87
CA ARG A 27 -20.65 12.30 0.06
C ARG A 27 -21.36 13.35 0.91
N CYS A 28 -21.55 14.55 0.36
CA CYS A 28 -22.42 15.53 0.98
C CYS A 28 -23.83 14.94 1.17
N SER A 29 -24.43 15.19 2.32
CA SER A 29 -25.80 14.77 2.62
C SER A 29 -26.86 15.62 1.91
N ASP A 30 -26.47 16.77 1.35
CA ASP A 30 -27.36 17.65 0.60
C ASP A 30 -27.70 17.01 -0.77
N LEU A 31 -28.99 16.87 -1.05
CA LEU A 31 -29.53 16.29 -2.29
C LEU A 31 -29.14 17.10 -3.54
N SER A 32 -28.87 18.39 -3.39
CA SER A 32 -28.42 19.28 -4.47
C SER A 32 -26.92 19.16 -4.77
N CYS A 33 -26.16 18.55 -3.86
CA CYS A 33 -24.72 18.48 -3.96
C CYS A 33 -24.28 17.27 -4.80
N GLN A 34 -23.71 17.56 -5.98
CA GLN A 34 -23.30 16.55 -6.94
C GLN A 34 -21.81 16.22 -6.91
N HIS A 35 -21.03 16.73 -5.94
CA HIS A 35 -19.61 16.41 -5.90
C HIS A 35 -19.41 14.90 -5.62
N ARG A 36 -18.47 14.29 -6.33
CA ARG A 36 -18.05 12.93 -6.01
C ARG A 36 -17.19 12.96 -4.74
N PRO A 37 -17.36 12.01 -3.80
CA PRO A 37 -16.39 11.78 -2.75
C PRO A 37 -15.00 11.56 -3.38
N SER A 38 -13.96 11.99 -2.70
CA SER A 38 -12.56 11.88 -3.12
C SER A 38 -12.23 12.58 -4.43
N TYR A 39 -12.99 13.60 -4.83
CA TYR A 39 -12.69 14.31 -6.08
C TYR A 39 -11.39 15.13 -5.92
N PRO A 40 -10.37 14.98 -6.80
CA PRO A 40 -9.10 15.71 -6.68
C PRO A 40 -9.26 17.22 -6.53
N ALA A 41 -10.23 17.83 -7.21
CA ALA A 41 -10.48 19.27 -7.10
C ALA A 41 -10.84 19.73 -5.67
N ALA A 42 -11.43 18.86 -4.85
CA ALA A 42 -11.69 19.16 -3.44
C ALA A 42 -10.39 19.26 -2.63
N LEU A 43 -9.37 18.46 -2.97
CA LEU A 43 -8.04 18.56 -2.36
C LEU A 43 -7.34 19.85 -2.77
N TYR A 44 -7.35 20.19 -4.06
CA TYR A 44 -6.78 21.46 -4.55
C TYR A 44 -7.45 22.68 -3.90
N TRP A 45 -8.78 22.67 -3.78
CA TRP A 45 -9.51 23.72 -3.08
C TRP A 45 -9.13 23.81 -1.59
N ALA A 46 -8.97 22.68 -0.92
CA ALA A 46 -8.66 22.64 0.51
C ALA A 46 -7.22 23.05 0.83
N LEU A 47 -6.29 22.90 -0.12
CA LEU A 47 -4.85 23.05 0.09
C LEU A 47 -4.45 24.40 0.71
N PRO A 48 -4.92 25.58 0.24
CA PRO A 48 -4.58 26.86 0.86
C PRO A 48 -5.06 26.97 2.32
N ILE A 49 -6.21 26.38 2.65
CA ILE A 49 -6.76 26.36 4.01
C ILE A 49 -5.89 25.48 4.89
N ILE A 50 -5.51 24.29 4.41
CA ILE A 50 -4.62 23.37 5.12
C ILE A 50 -3.27 24.04 5.39
N LYS A 51 -2.67 24.71 4.40
CA LYS A 51 -1.41 25.47 4.56
C LYS A 51 -1.51 26.49 5.70
N THR A 52 -2.61 27.25 5.74
CA THR A 52 -2.87 28.26 6.79
C THR A 52 -3.06 27.62 8.18
N GLN A 53 -3.77 26.50 8.24
CA GLN A 53 -4.04 25.80 9.50
C GLN A 53 -2.82 25.05 10.04
N PHE A 54 -1.98 24.50 9.16
CA PHE A 54 -0.72 23.83 9.52
C PHE A 54 0.22 24.77 10.27
N ALA A 55 0.32 26.03 9.81
CA ALA A 55 1.11 27.07 10.48
C ALA A 55 0.68 27.32 11.94
N ARG A 56 -0.57 27.02 12.30
CA ARG A 56 -1.13 27.21 13.65
C ARG A 56 -0.89 26.02 14.58
N ARG A 57 -0.24 24.93 14.12
CA ARG A 57 0.16 23.74 14.90
C ARG A 57 -1.00 23.09 15.70
N MET A 58 -2.11 22.77 15.04
CA MET A 58 -3.24 22.12 15.71
C MET A 58 -2.95 20.65 16.09
N PRO A 59 -3.43 20.14 17.24
CA PRO A 59 -3.11 18.79 17.71
C PRO A 59 -3.52 17.63 16.77
N SER A 60 -4.57 17.81 15.95
CA SER A 60 -5.10 16.78 15.04
C SER A 60 -4.62 16.90 13.58
N ILE A 61 -3.68 17.81 13.32
CA ILE A 61 -3.20 18.11 11.97
C ILE A 61 -2.55 16.89 11.31
N ASP A 62 -1.71 16.12 12.03
CA ASP A 62 -0.98 14.98 11.46
C ASP A 62 -1.94 13.89 10.98
N ARG A 63 -2.96 13.55 11.79
CA ARG A 63 -3.99 12.57 11.40
C ARG A 63 -4.79 13.03 10.19
N THR A 64 -5.05 14.34 10.08
CA THR A 64 -5.74 14.90 8.92
C THR A 64 -4.87 14.78 7.68
N LEU A 65 -3.59 15.16 7.78
CA LEU A 65 -2.62 15.07 6.69
C LEU A 65 -2.39 13.63 6.25
N ALA A 66 -2.22 12.70 7.19
CA ALA A 66 -2.13 11.27 6.94
C ALA A 66 -3.26 10.78 6.03
N HIS A 67 -4.49 11.17 6.34
CA HIS A 67 -5.65 10.79 5.53
C HIS A 67 -5.70 11.52 4.18
N LEU A 68 -5.28 12.78 4.11
CA LEU A 68 -5.18 13.50 2.84
C LEU A 68 -4.11 12.90 1.92
N TRP A 69 -2.99 12.42 2.47
CA TRP A 69 -1.97 11.67 1.73
C TRP A 69 -2.55 10.38 1.18
N GLU A 70 -3.25 9.60 2.03
CA GLU A 70 -3.93 8.37 1.63
C GLU A 70 -4.88 8.61 0.45
N ILE A 71 -5.74 9.64 0.54
CA ILE A 71 -6.68 9.99 -0.53
C ILE A 71 -5.93 10.40 -1.80
N SER A 72 -4.90 11.24 -1.69
CA SER A 72 -4.13 11.69 -2.86
C SER A 72 -3.47 10.51 -3.60
N ILE A 73 -2.97 9.51 -2.86
CA ILE A 73 -2.44 8.27 -3.42
C ILE A 73 -3.56 7.44 -4.08
N MET A 74 -4.72 7.32 -3.43
CA MET A 74 -5.86 6.56 -3.95
C MET A 74 -6.43 7.16 -5.23
N GLU A 75 -6.50 8.49 -5.29
CA GLU A 75 -6.97 9.28 -6.43
C GLU A 75 -5.90 9.49 -7.49
N LYS A 76 -4.68 8.97 -7.29
CA LYS A 76 -3.57 8.98 -8.25
C LYS A 76 -3.14 10.39 -8.62
N ASP A 77 -3.11 11.27 -7.62
CA ASP A 77 -2.73 12.67 -7.78
C ASP A 77 -1.37 12.92 -7.10
N PRO A 78 -0.25 12.60 -7.78
CA PRO A 78 1.09 12.79 -7.23
C PRO A 78 1.45 14.27 -7.06
N GLU A 79 0.82 15.18 -7.81
CA GLU A 79 1.07 16.63 -7.69
C GLU A 79 0.52 17.15 -6.35
N VAL A 80 -0.74 16.84 -6.04
CA VAL A 80 -1.31 17.17 -4.72
C VAL A 80 -0.56 16.49 -3.60
N LEU A 81 -0.18 15.22 -3.78
CA LEU A 81 0.63 14.51 -2.79
C LEU A 81 1.94 15.25 -2.53
N GLY A 82 2.64 15.71 -3.58
CA GLY A 82 3.89 16.46 -3.45
C GLY A 82 3.71 17.75 -2.66
N GLU A 83 2.67 18.51 -2.96
CA GLU A 83 2.32 19.73 -2.22
C GLU A 83 2.01 19.44 -0.74
N LEU A 84 1.27 18.38 -0.46
CA LEU A 84 0.94 17.97 0.91
C LEU A 84 2.16 17.44 1.68
N VAL A 85 3.06 16.72 1.03
CA VAL A 85 4.28 16.19 1.65
C VAL A 85 5.26 17.32 1.94
N ALA A 86 5.44 18.24 0.97
CA ALA A 86 6.31 19.41 1.13
C ALA A 86 5.84 20.33 2.26
N LEU A 87 4.52 20.47 2.47
CA LEU A 87 3.95 21.28 3.56
C LEU A 87 4.38 20.77 4.95
N VAL A 88 4.47 19.45 5.11
CA VAL A 88 4.75 18.81 6.39
C VAL A 88 6.22 18.94 6.77
N GLY A 89 7.09 18.73 5.80
CA GLY A 89 8.54 18.69 5.99
C GLY A 89 9.01 17.50 6.85
N LYS A 90 10.31 17.23 6.80
CA LYS A 90 10.92 16.02 7.41
C LYS A 90 10.66 15.88 8.91
N ALA A 91 10.60 16.99 9.65
CA ALA A 91 10.43 16.99 11.10
C ALA A 91 9.08 16.42 11.58
N HIS A 92 8.06 16.41 10.72
CA HIS A 92 6.71 15.96 11.06
C HIS A 92 6.36 14.58 10.48
N PHE A 93 7.20 14.00 9.61
CA PHE A 93 6.94 12.69 8.99
C PHE A 93 6.72 11.60 10.04
N GLN A 94 7.57 11.52 11.07
CA GLN A 94 7.45 10.50 12.11
C GLN A 94 6.08 10.53 12.83
N ARG A 95 5.48 11.71 13.00
CA ARG A 95 4.15 11.84 13.61
C ARG A 95 3.03 11.41 12.66
N ILE A 96 3.22 11.60 11.35
CA ILE A 96 2.27 11.12 10.34
C ILE A 96 2.33 9.61 10.22
N LEU A 97 3.54 9.01 10.29
CA LEU A 97 3.76 7.56 10.20
C LEU A 97 3.04 6.77 11.31
N THR A 98 2.71 7.41 12.44
CA THR A 98 1.82 6.84 13.46
C THR A 98 0.42 6.53 12.94
N TRP A 99 -0.10 7.38 12.04
CA TRP A 99 -1.46 7.30 11.53
C TRP A 99 -1.56 6.67 10.14
N PHE A 100 -0.47 6.71 9.38
CA PHE A 100 -0.44 6.23 8.00
C PHE A 100 0.98 5.99 7.52
N CYS A 101 1.27 4.79 7.04
CA CYS A 101 2.54 4.41 6.42
C CYS A 101 2.40 4.48 4.89
N PRO A 102 2.65 5.64 4.24
CA PRO A 102 2.29 5.84 2.84
C PRO A 102 3.11 4.97 1.89
N VAL A 103 4.38 4.67 2.19
CA VAL A 103 5.21 3.78 1.36
C VAL A 103 4.65 2.36 1.39
N HIS A 104 4.37 1.81 2.57
CA HIS A 104 3.71 0.50 2.70
C HIS A 104 2.38 0.48 1.97
N PHE A 105 1.58 1.54 2.13
CA PHE A 105 0.29 1.66 1.46
C PHE A 105 0.43 1.62 -0.06
N VAL A 106 1.37 2.39 -0.64
CA VAL A 106 1.61 2.38 -2.09
C VAL A 106 2.06 0.98 -2.55
N ILE A 107 2.98 0.33 -1.84
CA ILE A 107 3.48 -1.01 -2.18
C ILE A 107 2.36 -2.05 -2.11
N CYS A 108 1.53 -2.01 -1.07
CA CYS A 108 0.35 -2.86 -0.92
C CYS A 108 -0.66 -2.69 -2.07
N ASN A 109 -0.56 -1.62 -2.85
CA ASN A 109 -1.54 -1.24 -3.84
C ASN A 109 -0.93 -1.08 -5.25
N ILE A 110 0.38 -1.20 -5.45
CA ILE A 110 1.05 -0.80 -6.70
C ILE A 110 0.56 -1.57 -7.95
N TYR A 111 -0.08 -2.72 -7.74
CA TYR A 111 -0.60 -3.61 -8.77
C TYR A 111 -1.89 -3.18 -9.48
N THR A 112 -2.75 -2.29 -8.95
CA THR A 112 -4.03 -2.00 -9.64
C THR A 112 -3.94 -0.90 -10.69
N GLN A 113 -2.87 -0.10 -10.73
CA GLN A 113 -2.65 0.99 -11.70
C GLN A 113 -1.22 1.52 -11.55
N THR A 114 -0.34 1.08 -12.45
CA THR A 114 1.12 1.09 -12.23
C THR A 114 1.75 2.47 -12.31
N LEU A 115 1.42 3.31 -13.29
CA LEU A 115 2.18 4.55 -13.52
C LEU A 115 1.99 5.59 -12.41
N ALA A 116 0.75 5.98 -12.11
CA ALA A 116 0.52 7.05 -11.14
C ALA A 116 0.90 6.66 -9.70
N ARG A 117 0.81 5.37 -9.34
CA ARG A 117 1.25 4.90 -8.02
C ARG A 117 2.77 4.84 -7.89
N ARG A 118 3.48 4.48 -8.97
CA ARG A 118 4.94 4.63 -9.02
C ARG A 118 5.35 6.09 -8.87
N GLU A 119 4.59 7.00 -9.49
CA GLU A 119 4.83 8.43 -9.38
C GLU A 119 4.57 8.95 -7.95
N SER A 120 3.50 8.50 -7.28
CA SER A 120 3.29 8.80 -5.86
C SER A 120 4.42 8.28 -4.99
N LEU A 121 4.92 7.06 -5.25
CA LEU A 121 6.07 6.51 -4.53
C LEU A 121 7.33 7.38 -4.74
N ARG A 122 7.59 7.78 -5.98
CA ARG A 122 8.70 8.67 -6.34
C ARG A 122 8.61 10.00 -5.59
N VAL A 123 7.44 10.62 -5.57
CA VAL A 123 7.19 11.84 -4.79
C VAL A 123 7.53 11.66 -3.31
N LEU A 124 7.14 10.54 -2.71
CA LEU A 124 7.47 10.25 -1.30
C LEU A 124 8.98 10.10 -1.07
N ILE A 125 9.67 9.39 -1.98
CA ILE A 125 11.13 9.18 -1.94
C ILE A 125 11.87 10.51 -2.11
N ASP A 126 11.52 11.29 -3.13
CA ASP A 126 12.18 12.55 -3.48
C ASP A 126 12.01 13.60 -2.36
N ASN A 127 10.95 13.49 -1.56
CA ASN A 127 10.74 14.33 -0.36
C ASN A 127 11.45 13.79 0.91
N GLY A 128 12.19 12.69 0.79
CA GLY A 128 13.00 12.11 1.85
C GLY A 128 12.18 11.39 2.92
N LEU A 129 11.09 10.73 2.52
CA LEU A 129 10.39 9.82 3.42
C LEU A 129 11.27 8.58 3.68
N ASP A 130 11.24 8.10 4.92
CA ASP A 130 12.03 6.96 5.35
C ASP A 130 11.53 5.65 4.70
N LEU A 131 12.37 5.09 3.82
CA LEU A 131 12.09 3.85 3.09
C LEU A 131 12.43 2.59 3.88
N HIS A 132 13.12 2.76 5.01
CA HIS A 132 13.48 1.69 5.94
C HIS A 132 12.53 1.66 7.14
N TYR A 133 11.49 2.49 7.14
CA TYR A 133 10.53 2.56 8.24
C TYR A 133 9.92 1.19 8.55
N LEU A 134 10.18 0.70 9.76
CA LEU A 134 9.56 -0.52 10.27
C LEU A 134 8.16 -0.20 10.82
N ALA A 135 7.13 -0.80 10.24
CA ALA A 135 5.77 -0.68 10.74
C ALA A 135 5.58 -1.53 12.01
N ASP A 136 5.93 -0.95 13.16
CA ASP A 136 5.81 -1.56 14.49
C ASP A 136 4.63 -0.96 15.29
N GLU A 137 4.63 -1.14 16.61
CA GLU A 137 3.60 -0.63 17.53
C GLU A 137 3.37 0.90 17.40
N ARG A 138 4.37 1.66 16.94
CA ARG A 138 4.22 3.11 16.71
C ARG A 138 3.21 3.43 15.62
N SER A 139 2.90 2.48 14.74
CA SER A 139 1.92 2.61 13.66
C SER A 139 0.62 1.87 13.94
N GLU A 140 0.32 1.50 15.19
CA GLU A 140 -0.90 0.76 15.55
C GLU A 140 -2.19 1.52 15.14
N ALA A 141 -2.13 2.85 15.07
CA ALA A 141 -3.26 3.67 14.66
C ALA A 141 -3.50 3.70 13.14
N ASP A 142 -2.60 3.13 12.33
CA ASP A 142 -2.79 2.95 10.89
C ASP A 142 -3.91 1.91 10.64
N PRO A 143 -4.95 2.24 9.85
CA PRO A 143 -6.02 1.29 9.51
C PRO A 143 -5.53 -0.02 8.89
N ASN A 144 -4.37 0.00 8.22
CA ASN A 144 -3.75 -1.15 7.57
C ASN A 144 -2.71 -1.85 8.43
N HIS A 145 -2.47 -1.40 9.67
CA HIS A 145 -1.40 -1.89 10.54
C HIS A 145 -1.31 -3.42 10.57
N ARG A 146 -2.43 -4.13 10.73
CA ARG A 146 -2.47 -5.60 10.75
C ARG A 146 -1.84 -6.28 9.53
N ASN A 147 -1.90 -5.65 8.36
CA ASN A 147 -1.37 -6.21 7.10
C ASN A 147 0.13 -5.91 6.90
N ILE A 148 0.62 -4.85 7.53
CA ILE A 148 1.96 -4.29 7.33
C ILE A 148 2.84 -4.43 8.58
N ARG A 149 2.29 -4.87 9.71
CA ARG A 149 3.00 -5.01 10.97
C ARG A 149 4.26 -5.86 10.78
N ASP A 150 5.33 -5.43 11.45
CA ASP A 150 6.64 -6.08 11.45
C ASP A 150 7.26 -6.20 10.04
N THR A 151 6.89 -5.27 9.14
CA THR A 151 7.48 -5.16 7.81
C THR A 151 8.03 -3.77 7.52
N THR A 152 9.10 -3.76 6.75
CA THR A 152 9.60 -2.61 5.99
C THR A 152 8.93 -2.55 4.61
N PRO A 153 9.00 -1.40 3.91
CA PRO A 153 8.63 -1.31 2.51
C PRO A 153 9.24 -2.41 1.63
N THR A 154 10.55 -2.66 1.78
CA THR A 154 11.27 -3.67 1.00
C THR A 154 10.73 -5.09 1.25
N SER A 155 10.65 -5.51 2.51
CA SER A 155 10.13 -6.84 2.87
C SER A 155 8.66 -7.03 2.47
N LEU A 156 7.87 -5.97 2.49
CA LEU A 156 6.50 -5.96 1.99
C LEU A 156 6.44 -6.10 0.47
N ALA A 157 7.31 -5.40 -0.27
CA ALA A 157 7.39 -5.47 -1.73
C ALA A 157 7.80 -6.86 -2.21
N MET A 158 8.71 -7.52 -1.49
CA MET A 158 9.16 -8.89 -1.76
C MET A 158 8.07 -9.96 -1.66
N ARG A 159 6.84 -9.64 -1.20
CA ARG A 159 5.74 -10.61 -1.20
C ARG A 159 5.28 -11.01 -2.60
N PHE A 160 5.47 -10.15 -3.60
CA PHE A 160 5.09 -10.38 -4.99
C PHE A 160 6.16 -9.82 -5.92
N SER A 161 6.53 -10.57 -6.97
CA SER A 161 7.58 -10.16 -7.91
C SER A 161 7.27 -8.79 -8.51
N LEU A 162 6.05 -8.60 -9.01
CA LEU A 162 5.61 -7.35 -9.64
C LEU A 162 5.78 -6.14 -8.73
N ASN A 163 5.43 -6.28 -7.44
CA ASN A 163 5.57 -5.19 -6.47
C ASN A 163 7.05 -4.89 -6.20
N PHE A 164 7.86 -5.93 -6.00
CA PHE A 164 9.30 -5.80 -5.77
C PHE A 164 9.99 -5.09 -6.94
N PHE A 165 9.75 -5.54 -8.18
CA PHE A 165 10.38 -4.96 -9.36
C PHE A 165 9.94 -3.51 -9.59
N HIS A 166 8.67 -3.17 -9.37
CA HIS A 166 8.23 -1.76 -9.44
C HIS A 166 8.85 -0.89 -8.35
N PHE A 167 8.95 -1.40 -7.12
CA PHE A 167 9.62 -0.68 -6.04
C PHE A 167 11.09 -0.44 -6.37
N ARG A 168 11.81 -1.48 -6.83
CA ARG A 168 13.20 -1.39 -7.29
C ARG A 168 13.37 -0.36 -8.41
N ASP A 169 12.52 -0.40 -9.43
CA ASP A 169 12.62 0.52 -10.57
C ASP A 169 12.50 1.98 -10.11
N VAL A 170 11.61 2.27 -9.16
CA VAL A 170 11.47 3.63 -8.61
C VAL A 170 12.69 4.02 -7.78
N LEU A 171 13.25 3.12 -6.96
CA LEU A 171 14.49 3.40 -6.23
C LEU A 171 15.64 3.77 -7.18
N LEU A 172 15.81 3.01 -8.27
CA LEU A 172 16.83 3.27 -9.29
C LEU A 172 16.59 4.63 -9.99
N GLN A 173 15.33 4.93 -10.34
CA GLN A 173 14.96 6.20 -10.98
C GLN A 173 15.17 7.42 -10.07
N SER A 174 14.97 7.27 -8.76
CA SER A 174 15.28 8.30 -7.76
C SER A 174 16.78 8.42 -7.43
N GLY A 175 17.64 7.63 -8.09
CA GLY A 175 19.08 7.68 -7.89
C GLY A 175 19.56 7.05 -6.57
N THR A 176 18.74 6.20 -5.94
CA THR A 176 19.11 5.50 -4.71
C THR A 176 20.29 4.56 -4.97
N GLN A 177 21.35 4.70 -4.19
CA GLN A 177 22.50 3.78 -4.23
C GLN A 177 22.11 2.45 -3.56
N LEU A 178 21.89 1.41 -4.37
CA LEU A 178 21.35 0.13 -3.90
C LEU A 178 22.19 -0.54 -2.81
N SER A 179 23.53 -0.47 -2.90
CA SER A 179 24.41 -1.09 -1.90
C SER A 179 24.19 -0.49 -0.51
N THR A 180 24.16 0.84 -0.41
CA THR A 180 23.93 1.55 0.85
C THR A 180 22.51 1.34 1.35
N PHE A 181 21.53 1.39 0.45
CA PHE A 181 20.13 1.08 0.77
C PHE A 181 19.98 -0.33 1.38
N ILE A 182 20.64 -1.33 0.81
CA ILE A 182 20.60 -2.72 1.30
C ILE A 182 21.22 -2.83 2.69
N GLU A 183 22.35 -2.17 2.93
CA GLU A 183 22.98 -2.14 4.25
C GLU A 183 22.07 -1.51 5.31
N GLU A 184 21.42 -0.39 4.99
CA GLU A 184 20.48 0.31 5.87
C GLU A 184 19.20 -0.50 6.11
N GLU A 185 18.68 -1.17 5.08
CA GLU A 185 17.51 -2.04 5.16
C GLU A 185 17.75 -3.22 6.12
N LEU A 186 18.92 -3.86 6.03
CA LEU A 186 19.25 -5.00 6.86
C LEU A 186 19.44 -4.62 8.34
N GLN A 187 19.69 -3.35 8.66
CA GLN A 187 19.72 -2.87 10.05
C GLN A 187 18.34 -2.87 10.72
N GLN A 188 17.25 -2.88 9.95
CA GLN A 188 15.89 -2.81 10.51
C GLN A 188 15.42 -4.11 11.14
N GLY A 189 15.95 -5.26 10.68
CA GLY A 189 15.73 -6.57 11.29
C GLY A 189 14.84 -7.56 10.52
N PRO A 190 13.68 -7.21 9.91
CA PRO A 190 12.77 -8.21 9.33
C PRO A 190 13.42 -9.16 8.31
N LEU A 191 14.23 -8.61 7.38
CA LEU A 191 14.89 -9.42 6.37
C LEU A 191 16.05 -10.26 6.93
N VAL A 192 16.81 -9.72 7.89
CA VAL A 192 17.86 -10.49 8.59
C VAL A 192 17.26 -11.67 9.33
N ASN A 193 16.13 -11.47 10.00
CA ASN A 193 15.40 -12.53 10.71
C ASN A 193 14.90 -13.63 9.76
N MET A 194 14.70 -13.32 8.47
CA MET A 194 14.34 -14.29 7.42
C MET A 194 15.57 -14.94 6.75
N GLY A 195 16.79 -14.60 7.17
CA GLY A 195 18.03 -15.18 6.64
C GLY A 195 18.64 -14.42 5.46
N TRP A 196 18.15 -13.22 5.14
CA TRP A 196 18.77 -12.41 4.10
C TRP A 196 20.11 -11.84 4.55
N THR A 197 21.07 -11.83 3.64
CA THR A 197 22.40 -11.25 3.81
C THR A 197 22.56 -10.10 2.81
N PRO A 198 23.56 -9.20 2.99
CA PRO A 198 23.84 -8.17 1.99
C PRO A 198 24.05 -8.78 0.59
N SER A 199 24.77 -9.92 0.51
CA SER A 199 25.07 -10.57 -0.76
C SER A 199 23.84 -11.16 -1.46
N THR A 200 22.95 -11.84 -0.72
CA THR A 200 21.75 -12.46 -1.30
C THR A 200 20.71 -11.42 -1.68
N LEU A 201 20.59 -10.34 -0.89
CA LEU A 201 19.69 -9.23 -1.21
C LEU A 201 20.22 -8.40 -2.40
N GLN A 202 21.52 -8.16 -2.49
CA GLN A 202 22.13 -7.52 -3.67
C GLN A 202 21.83 -8.30 -4.95
N ARG A 203 22.02 -9.62 -4.94
CA ARG A 203 21.68 -10.49 -6.08
C ARG A 203 20.20 -10.37 -6.47
N LEU A 204 19.30 -10.31 -5.50
CA LEU A 204 17.87 -10.10 -5.78
C LEU A 204 17.60 -8.76 -6.44
N PHE A 205 18.25 -7.69 -5.99
CA PHE A 205 18.12 -6.37 -6.58
C PHE A 205 18.72 -6.29 -8.00
N GLU A 206 19.79 -7.04 -8.28
CA GLU A 206 20.42 -7.10 -9.60
C GLU A 206 19.74 -8.08 -10.56
N LEU A 207 18.83 -8.91 -10.06
CA LEU A 207 18.17 -9.95 -10.84
C LEU A 207 17.40 -9.38 -12.04
N GLU A 208 17.67 -9.93 -13.22
CA GLU A 208 16.82 -9.75 -14.40
C GLU A 208 15.72 -10.81 -14.39
N PHE A 209 14.50 -10.40 -14.01
CA PHE A 209 13.34 -11.29 -13.94
C PHE A 209 12.11 -10.55 -14.45
N LYS A 210 11.28 -11.26 -15.21
CA LYS A 210 10.02 -10.73 -15.71
C LYS A 210 8.91 -11.05 -14.69
N PRO A 211 8.35 -10.04 -13.99
CA PRO A 211 7.33 -10.29 -12.99
C PRO A 211 6.04 -10.84 -13.61
N VAL A 212 5.33 -11.67 -12.84
CA VAL A 212 4.04 -12.25 -13.25
C VAL A 212 2.90 -11.38 -12.74
N GLU A 213 1.94 -11.08 -13.62
CA GLU A 213 0.69 -10.44 -13.21
C GLU A 213 -0.27 -11.49 -12.63
N LEU A 214 -0.52 -11.39 -11.32
CA LEU A 214 -1.43 -12.31 -10.64
C LEU A 214 -2.89 -11.93 -10.85
N LEU A 215 -3.71 -12.95 -11.18
CA LEU A 215 -5.16 -12.82 -11.24
C LEU A 215 -5.75 -12.41 -9.88
N ARG A 216 -6.75 -11.53 -9.95
CA ARG A 216 -7.48 -11.03 -8.79
C ARG A 216 -8.74 -11.86 -8.58
N PHE A 217 -9.00 -12.22 -7.33
CA PHE A 217 -10.21 -12.94 -6.96
C PHE A 217 -10.72 -12.51 -5.59
N THR A 218 -11.96 -12.89 -5.30
CA THR A 218 -12.53 -12.79 -3.95
C THR A 218 -12.08 -13.99 -3.14
N CYS A 219 -11.37 -13.74 -2.05
CA CYS A 219 -10.87 -14.82 -1.21
C CYS A 219 -12.02 -15.61 -0.58
N THR A 220 -12.05 -16.92 -0.73
CA THR A 220 -13.06 -17.82 -0.14
C THR A 220 -12.97 -17.83 1.39
N ALA A 221 -11.78 -17.65 1.96
CA ALA A 221 -11.57 -17.67 3.41
C ALA A 221 -11.95 -16.36 4.12
N CYS A 222 -11.61 -15.20 3.56
CA CYS A 222 -11.90 -13.91 4.19
C CYS A 222 -12.97 -13.07 3.48
N ARG A 223 -13.51 -13.56 2.35
CA ARG A 223 -14.54 -12.90 1.52
C ARG A 223 -14.16 -11.49 1.04
N PHE A 224 -12.89 -11.10 1.16
CA PHE A 224 -12.40 -9.83 0.65
C PHE A 224 -12.18 -9.90 -0.87
N PRO A 225 -12.71 -8.95 -1.65
CA PRO A 225 -12.49 -8.88 -3.09
C PRO A 225 -11.06 -8.43 -3.43
N ASN A 226 -10.69 -8.58 -4.70
CA ASN A 226 -9.44 -8.07 -5.29
C ASN A 226 -8.14 -8.54 -4.61
N ARG A 227 -8.16 -9.76 -4.07
CA ARG A 227 -6.97 -10.39 -3.48
C ARG A 227 -6.13 -11.10 -4.54
N SER A 228 -4.85 -11.27 -4.23
CA SER A 228 -3.92 -12.10 -5.02
C SER A 228 -3.74 -13.47 -4.40
N SER A 229 -3.51 -14.46 -5.26
CA SER A 229 -2.98 -15.77 -4.88
C SER A 229 -1.54 -15.64 -4.41
N THR A 230 -1.02 -16.70 -3.84
CA THR A 230 0.41 -16.82 -3.55
C THR A 230 1.19 -17.05 -4.84
N GLU A 231 2.25 -16.26 -5.07
CA GLU A 231 3.15 -16.44 -6.20
C GLU A 231 4.22 -17.50 -5.85
N LYS A 232 3.86 -18.77 -6.00
CA LYS A 232 4.73 -19.90 -5.60
C LYS A 232 6.10 -19.88 -6.29
N ALA A 233 6.15 -19.62 -7.60
CA ALA A 233 7.40 -19.53 -8.35
C ALA A 233 8.34 -18.45 -7.77
N TRP A 234 7.80 -17.27 -7.47
CA TRP A 234 8.55 -16.20 -6.81
C TRP A 234 9.05 -16.59 -5.42
N GLN A 235 8.21 -17.23 -4.60
CA GLN A 235 8.63 -17.72 -3.27
C GLN A 235 9.74 -18.77 -3.35
N MET A 236 9.67 -19.68 -4.32
CA MET A 236 10.71 -20.68 -4.57
C MET A 236 12.02 -20.01 -4.99
N LEU A 237 11.95 -19.02 -5.90
CA LEU A 237 13.10 -18.25 -6.32
C LEU A 237 13.76 -17.50 -5.16
N LEU A 238 12.97 -16.81 -4.33
CA LEU A 238 13.47 -16.12 -3.14
C LEU A 238 14.19 -17.11 -2.20
N LYS A 239 13.61 -18.28 -1.96
CA LYS A 239 14.22 -19.33 -1.14
C LYS A 239 15.54 -19.82 -1.73
N TRP A 240 15.56 -20.13 -3.02
CA TRP A 240 16.76 -20.60 -3.70
C TRP A 240 17.89 -19.56 -3.70
N LEU A 241 17.57 -18.27 -3.87
CA LEU A 241 18.55 -17.19 -3.75
C LEU A 241 19.14 -17.11 -2.33
N MET A 242 18.32 -17.27 -1.30
CA MET A 242 18.79 -17.31 0.09
C MET A 242 19.71 -18.51 0.37
N GLU A 243 19.47 -19.65 -0.29
CA GLU A 243 20.31 -20.86 -0.20
C GLU A 243 21.62 -20.76 -1.00
N GLY A 244 21.88 -19.62 -1.65
CA GLY A 244 23.12 -19.35 -2.37
C GLY A 244 23.06 -19.61 -3.88
N GLY A 245 21.86 -19.81 -4.43
CA GLY A 245 21.62 -19.93 -5.86
C GLY A 245 22.25 -18.81 -6.70
N ASP A 246 22.66 -19.16 -7.93
CA ASP A 246 23.27 -18.22 -8.87
C ASP A 246 22.23 -17.63 -9.83
N PRO A 247 21.86 -16.34 -9.71
CA PRO A 247 20.79 -15.72 -10.49
C PRO A 247 20.93 -15.85 -12.02
N THR A 248 22.11 -16.16 -12.56
CA THR A 248 22.27 -16.40 -14.01
C THR A 248 21.57 -17.67 -14.50
N ASP A 249 21.22 -18.60 -13.61
CA ASP A 249 20.52 -19.85 -13.95
C ASP A 249 18.99 -19.72 -13.90
N VAL A 250 18.46 -18.55 -13.54
CA VAL A 250 17.02 -18.33 -13.29
C VAL A 250 16.16 -18.55 -14.53
N SER A 251 16.60 -18.08 -15.70
CA SER A 251 15.85 -18.24 -16.96
C SER A 251 15.61 -19.72 -17.28
N LYS A 252 16.58 -20.59 -17.03
CA LYS A 252 16.43 -22.03 -17.33
C LYS A 252 15.55 -22.76 -16.30
N GLN A 253 15.58 -22.37 -15.03
CA GLN A 253 14.85 -23.08 -13.98
C GLN A 253 13.40 -22.63 -13.82
N PHE A 254 13.06 -21.40 -14.19
CA PHE A 254 11.75 -20.82 -13.90
C PHE A 254 10.89 -20.50 -15.14
N GLU A 255 11.44 -20.51 -16.36
CA GLU A 255 10.63 -20.49 -17.60
C GLU A 255 9.79 -21.78 -17.73
N GLU A 256 10.34 -22.94 -17.34
CA GLU A 256 9.61 -24.22 -17.32
C GLU A 256 8.55 -24.28 -16.19
N ALA A 257 8.62 -23.37 -15.22
CA ALA A 257 7.68 -23.27 -14.11
C ALA A 257 6.49 -22.33 -14.39
N GLU A 258 6.42 -21.63 -15.52
CA GLU A 258 5.26 -20.79 -15.83
C GLU A 258 3.99 -21.62 -16.14
N GLU A 259 4.12 -22.84 -16.66
CA GLU A 259 2.96 -23.69 -17.02
C GLU A 259 2.30 -24.40 -15.80
N VAL A 260 2.96 -24.46 -14.64
CA VAL A 260 2.56 -25.37 -13.54
C VAL A 260 1.97 -24.65 -12.32
N PHE A 261 2.06 -23.32 -12.20
CA PHE A 261 1.91 -22.66 -10.90
C PHE A 261 0.68 -21.75 -10.70
N THR A 262 -0.31 -21.80 -11.59
CA THR A 262 -1.68 -21.34 -11.29
C THR A 262 -2.48 -22.33 -10.44
N ASP A 263 -1.83 -23.32 -9.80
CA ASP A 263 -2.40 -24.16 -8.74
C ASP A 263 -2.59 -23.35 -7.44
N GLY A 264 -3.48 -22.36 -7.53
CA GLY A 264 -3.99 -21.52 -6.46
C GLY A 264 -5.51 -21.39 -6.49
N ILE A 265 -6.22 -22.35 -7.10
CA ILE A 265 -7.68 -22.35 -7.25
C ILE A 265 -8.41 -22.91 -6.02
N ASP A 266 -7.80 -22.87 -4.83
CA ASP A 266 -8.60 -22.98 -3.59
C ASP A 266 -9.34 -21.66 -3.28
N GLY A 267 -9.08 -20.62 -4.10
CA GLY A 267 -9.65 -19.30 -3.91
C GLY A 267 -9.17 -18.64 -2.62
N ILE A 268 -8.04 -19.05 -2.05
CA ILE A 268 -7.50 -18.49 -0.80
C ILE A 268 -6.41 -17.46 -1.13
N CYS A 269 -6.51 -16.26 -0.56
CA CYS A 269 -5.50 -15.22 -0.75
C CYS A 269 -4.23 -15.48 0.05
N TRP A 270 -3.12 -14.86 -0.36
CA TRP A 270 -1.83 -14.94 0.33
C TRP A 270 -1.91 -14.67 1.84
N TYR A 271 -2.70 -13.66 2.27
CA TYR A 271 -2.86 -13.33 3.68
C TYR A 271 -3.49 -14.49 4.46
N CYS A 272 -4.58 -15.08 3.93
CA CYS A 272 -5.23 -16.21 4.58
C CYS A 272 -4.34 -17.46 4.58
N ALA A 273 -3.64 -17.72 3.48
CA ALA A 273 -2.71 -18.85 3.39
C ALA A 273 -1.56 -18.73 4.41
N SER A 274 -0.93 -17.55 4.52
CA SER A 274 0.18 -17.31 5.46
C SER A 274 -0.23 -17.35 6.93
N HIS A 275 -1.49 -17.05 7.24
CA HIS A 275 -2.02 -17.05 8.62
C HIS A 275 -2.80 -18.34 8.95
N GLY A 276 -2.79 -19.35 8.08
CA GLY A 276 -3.53 -20.59 8.28
C GLY A 276 -5.05 -20.42 8.37
N ILE A 277 -5.59 -19.31 7.83
CA ILE A 277 -7.02 -19.03 7.80
C ILE A 277 -7.65 -19.89 6.71
N ARG A 278 -8.48 -20.85 7.12
CA ARG A 278 -9.20 -21.75 6.22
C ARG A 278 -10.55 -21.15 5.84
N PRO A 279 -11.11 -21.50 4.66
CA PRO A 279 -12.53 -21.27 4.40
C PRO A 279 -13.33 -21.85 5.55
N THR A 280 -14.27 -21.06 6.09
CA THR A 280 -15.36 -21.65 6.85
C THR A 280 -16.02 -22.65 5.91
N GLN A 281 -15.96 -23.95 6.24
CA GLN A 281 -16.85 -24.91 5.61
C GLN A 281 -18.24 -24.33 5.81
N GLU A 282 -18.85 -23.82 4.74
CA GLU A 282 -20.29 -23.61 4.77
C GLU A 282 -20.83 -25.00 5.05
N ASP A 283 -21.46 -25.16 6.23
CA ASP A 283 -22.24 -26.34 6.54
C ASP A 283 -23.04 -26.64 5.29
N SER A 284 -22.74 -27.76 4.65
CA SER A 284 -23.49 -28.30 3.53
C SER A 284 -24.84 -28.84 4.02
N SER A 285 -25.49 -28.13 4.95
CA SER A 285 -26.89 -28.29 5.31
C SER A 285 -27.74 -27.37 4.42
N THR A 286 -27.62 -27.57 3.11
CA THR A 286 -28.74 -27.28 2.20
C THR A 286 -29.46 -28.59 1.88
N ASP A 287 -29.78 -29.36 2.92
CA ASP A 287 -31.12 -29.93 3.00
C ASP A 287 -32.05 -28.76 3.29
N SER A 288 -32.51 -28.09 2.22
CA SER A 288 -33.69 -27.25 2.29
C SER A 288 -34.90 -28.18 2.23
N PRO A 289 -35.65 -28.41 3.32
CA PRO A 289 -36.84 -29.25 3.27
C PRO A 289 -38.01 -28.57 2.54
N PHE A 290 -37.82 -27.39 1.92
CA PHE A 290 -38.90 -26.57 1.38
C PHE A 290 -38.98 -26.47 -0.15
N LEU A 291 -38.22 -27.27 -0.90
CA LEU A 291 -38.32 -27.31 -2.37
C LEU A 291 -38.64 -28.69 -2.97
N LEU A 292 -39.46 -29.49 -2.28
CA LEU A 292 -40.21 -30.58 -2.90
C LEU A 292 -41.71 -30.44 -2.59
N SER A 293 -42.38 -29.65 -3.41
CA SER A 293 -43.83 -29.76 -3.63
C SER A 293 -44.15 -29.45 -5.09
N ILE A 294 -43.87 -30.44 -5.95
CA ILE A 294 -44.76 -30.91 -7.03
C ILE A 294 -44.69 -32.43 -7.00
#